data_AF-A0A0S3TFC6-F1
#
_entry.id   AF-A0A0S3TFC6-F1
#
_cell.length_a   1.000
_cell.length_b   1.000
_cell.length_c   1.000
_cell.angle_alpha   90.00
_cell.angle_beta   90.00
_cell.angle_gamma   90.00
#
_symmetry.space_group_name_H-M   'P 1'
#
loop_
_entity.id
_entity.type
_entity.pdbx_description
1 polymer ?
#
loop_
_entity_poly.entity_id
_entity_poly.type
_entity_poly.pdbx_seq_one_letter_code
_entity_poly.pdbx_strand_id
1 'polypeptide(L)'
;MGKLLNIKSVRKETDSIAYVFVDGKFIASASAAKKDLAKLEAAKIALDTLAPLLPPTSMRPSITDMQLRAKQKLNELCQNKKWPKPEYSIAEESGPAHGK
;
A
#
# COMPACT_ATOMS: atom_id res chain seq x y z
N MET A 1 -1.15 16.82 9.09
CA MET A 1 -0.21 17.33 8.08
C MET A 1 0.61 16.16 7.56
N GLY A 2 0.58 15.89 6.26
CA GLY A 2 1.38 14.82 5.65
C GLY A 2 2.80 15.29 5.34
N LYS A 3 3.76 14.36 5.26
CA LYS A 3 5.12 14.63 4.76
C LYS A 3 5.14 14.53 3.24
N LEU A 4 5.93 15.38 2.58
CA LEU A 4 6.03 15.40 1.12
C LEU A 4 7.11 14.43 0.64
N LEU A 5 6.72 13.38 -0.07
CA LEU A 5 7.63 12.42 -0.70
C LEU A 5 7.95 12.84 -2.14
N ASN A 6 9.23 12.85 -2.50
CA ASN A 6 9.68 13.13 -3.86
C ASN A 6 10.68 12.06 -4.32
N ILE A 7 10.40 11.44 -5.47
CA ILE A 7 11.27 10.42 -6.08
C ILE A 7 11.78 10.97 -7.41
N LYS A 8 13.07 11.27 -7.48
CA LYS A 8 13.74 11.74 -8.68
C LYS A 8 14.55 10.60 -9.30
N SER A 9 14.56 10.50 -10.63
CA SER A 9 15.36 9.49 -11.34
C SER A 9 16.19 10.14 -12.43
N VAL A 10 17.47 9.80 -12.48
CA VAL A 10 18.43 10.26 -13.48
C VAL A 10 18.94 9.04 -14.25
N ARG A 11 19.02 9.15 -15.58
CA ARG A 11 19.62 8.09 -16.42
C ARG A 11 21.11 8.40 -16.63
N LYS A 12 21.98 7.43 -16.32
CA LYS A 12 23.38 7.41 -16.72
C LYS A 12 23.54 6.50 -17.95
N GLU A 13 24.76 6.43 -18.49
CA GLU A 13 25.09 5.70 -19.73
C GLU A 13 24.63 4.24 -19.69
N THR A 14 24.90 3.52 -18.60
CA THR A 14 24.56 2.10 -18.45
C THR A 14 23.36 1.87 -17.52
N ASP A 15 23.21 2.70 -16.49
CA ASP A 15 22.27 2.46 -15.41
C ASP A 15 21.39 3.68 -15.11
N SER A 16 20.22 3.45 -14.56
CA SER A 16 19.34 4.49 -14.02
C SER A 16 19.52 4.57 -12.51
N ILE A 17 19.66 5.77 -11.96
CA ILE A 17 19.74 6.03 -10.51
C ILE A 17 18.45 6.71 -10.07
N ALA A 18 17.84 6.23 -9.00
CA ALA A 18 16.74 6.88 -8.32
C ALA A 18 17.17 7.40 -6.95
N TYR A 19 16.58 8.53 -6.56
CA TYR A 19 16.81 9.24 -5.30
C TYR A 19 15.46 9.51 -4.63
N VAL A 20 15.36 9.22 -3.34
CA VAL A 20 14.18 9.43 -2.52
C VAL A 20 14.43 10.56 -1.53
N PHE A 21 13.51 11.53 -1.50
CA PHE A 21 13.53 12.66 -0.58
C PHE A 21 12.21 12.73 0.18
N VAL A 22 12.29 13.03 1.48
CA VAL A 22 11.12 13.31 2.33
C VAL A 22 11.30 14.70 2.94
N ASP A 23 10.33 15.58 2.71
CA ASP A 23 10.39 17.00 3.12
C ASP A 23 11.69 17.69 2.63
N GLY A 24 12.17 17.32 1.44
CA GLY A 24 13.42 17.83 0.86
C GLY A 24 14.71 17.18 1.40
N LYS A 25 14.63 16.37 2.46
CA LYS A 25 15.77 15.63 3.03
C LYS A 25 16.00 14.34 2.24
N PHE A 26 17.25 14.09 1.85
CA PHE A 26 17.66 12.85 1.21
C PHE A 26 17.51 11.66 2.17
N ILE A 27 16.88 10.58 1.69
CA ILE A 27 16.65 9.36 2.46
C ILE A 27 17.46 8.19 1.89
N ALA A 28 17.33 7.93 0.59
CA ALA A 28 17.98 6.77 -0.04
C ALA A 28 18.18 6.97 -1.54
N SER A 29 19.08 6.19 -2.12
CA SER A 29 19.26 6.07 -3.56
C SER A 29 19.59 4.64 -3.97
N ALA A 30 19.22 4.27 -5.18
CA ALA A 30 19.61 2.99 -5.78
C ALA A 30 19.82 3.13 -7.28
N SER A 31 20.68 2.28 -7.84
CA SER A 31 20.96 2.20 -9.27
C SER A 31 20.54 0.84 -9.84
N ALA A 32 19.94 0.85 -11.02
CA ALA A 32 19.63 -0.37 -11.75
C ALA A 32 19.54 -0.11 -13.26
N ALA A 33 19.71 -1.16 -14.07
CA ALA A 33 19.62 -1.07 -15.53
C ALA A 33 18.29 -0.46 -16.02
N LYS A 34 17.18 -0.74 -15.31
CA LYS A 34 15.84 -0.20 -15.61
C LYS A 34 15.45 0.88 -14.60
N LYS A 35 14.86 1.98 -15.10
CA LYS A 35 14.37 3.10 -14.29
C LYS A 35 13.39 2.68 -13.19
N ASP A 36 12.45 1.80 -13.50
CA ASP A 36 11.42 1.39 -12.52
C ASP A 36 12.02 0.49 -11.43
N LEU A 37 13.00 -0.33 -11.79
CA LEU A 37 13.74 -1.14 -10.82
C LEU A 37 14.58 -0.26 -9.89
N ALA A 38 15.25 0.76 -10.42
CA ALA A 38 16.01 1.72 -9.61
C ALA A 38 15.10 2.44 -8.61
N LYS A 39 13.90 2.87 -9.04
CA LYS A 39 12.91 3.48 -8.15
C LYS A 39 12.42 2.52 -7.08
N LEU A 40 12.13 1.27 -7.45
CA LEU A 40 11.66 0.25 -6.51
C LEU A 40 12.70 0.00 -5.42
N GLU A 41 13.96 -0.21 -5.80
CA GLU A 41 15.03 -0.45 -4.82
C GLU A 41 15.30 0.77 -3.94
N ALA A 42 15.30 1.98 -4.52
CA ALA A 42 15.44 3.19 -3.72
C ALA A 42 14.28 3.37 -2.72
N ALA A 43 13.06 2.99 -3.10
CA ALA A 43 11.89 3.03 -2.24
C ALA A 43 11.94 1.97 -1.12
N LYS A 44 12.41 0.75 -1.40
CA LYS A 44 12.62 -0.29 -0.38
C LYS A 44 13.62 0.17 0.67
N ILE A 45 14.79 0.64 0.25
CA ILE A 45 15.83 1.14 1.17
C ILE A 45 15.29 2.31 2.00
N ALA A 46 14.54 3.22 1.38
CA ALA A 46 13.93 4.33 2.09
C ALA A 46 12.90 3.85 3.14
N LEU A 47 12.10 2.84 2.81
CA LEU A 47 11.13 2.26 3.74
C LEU A 47 11.83 1.63 4.95
N ASP A 48 12.86 0.83 4.72
CA ASP A 48 13.62 0.19 5.81
C ASP A 48 14.31 1.23 6.71
N THR A 49 14.78 2.32 6.12
CA THR A 49 15.38 3.45 6.86
C THR A 49 14.35 4.19 7.72
N LEU A 50 13.11 4.29 7.25
CA LEU A 50 12.03 5.02 7.93
C LEU A 50 11.21 4.14 8.88
N ALA A 51 11.23 2.82 8.71
CA ALA A 51 10.45 1.88 9.52
C ALA A 51 10.68 2.02 11.04
N PRO A 52 11.92 2.24 11.54
CA PRO A 52 12.15 2.46 12.97
C PRO A 52 11.57 3.78 13.51
N LEU A 53 11.31 4.75 12.64
CA LEU A 53 10.73 6.06 13.02
C LEU A 53 9.21 6.02 13.08
N LEU A 54 8.59 4.97 12.54
CA LEU A 54 7.15 4.79 12.62
C LEU A 54 6.82 4.26 14.03
N PRO A 55 5.82 4.84 14.72
CA PRO A 55 5.24 4.14 15.86
C PRO A 55 4.78 2.75 15.38
N PRO A 56 4.77 1.72 16.25
CA PRO A 56 4.35 0.38 15.86
C PRO A 56 3.05 0.50 15.10
N THR A 57 3.13 0.16 13.80
CA THR A 57 2.02 0.32 12.88
C THR A 57 0.87 -0.47 13.49
N SER A 58 -0.08 0.23 14.12
CA SER A 58 -1.40 -0.31 14.30
C SER A 58 -1.85 -0.56 12.87
N MET A 59 -1.73 -1.82 12.41
CA MET A 59 -2.20 -2.24 11.10
C MET A 59 -3.66 -1.84 11.08
N ARG A 60 -3.93 -0.67 10.51
CA ARG A 60 -5.29 -0.19 10.38
C ARG A 60 -5.90 -1.20 9.42
N PRO A 61 -6.89 -2.00 9.86
CA PRO A 61 -7.44 -3.03 9.01
C PRO A 61 -7.89 -2.35 7.72
N SER A 62 -7.49 -2.90 6.58
CA SER A 62 -7.93 -2.37 5.30
C SER A 62 -9.47 -2.46 5.23
N ILE A 63 -10.09 -1.65 4.38
CA ILE A 63 -11.55 -1.71 4.19
C ILE A 63 -11.98 -3.13 3.81
N THR A 64 -11.16 -3.81 3.00
CA THR A 64 -11.35 -5.21 2.64
C THR A 64 -11.25 -6.15 3.83
N ASP A 65 -10.31 -5.93 4.76
CA ASP A 65 -10.21 -6.72 6.00
C ASP A 65 -11.44 -6.52 6.91
N MET A 66 -11.97 -5.29 6.98
CA MET A 66 -13.17 -5.00 7.76
C MET A 66 -14.42 -5.66 7.14
N GLN A 67 -14.58 -5.58 5.82
CA GLN A 67 -15.68 -6.22 5.10
C GLN A 67 -15.64 -7.75 5.24
N LEU A 68 -14.45 -8.35 5.14
CA LEU A 68 -14.28 -9.79 5.31
C LEU A 68 -14.70 -10.23 6.71
N ARG A 69 -14.26 -9.52 7.76
CA ARG A 69 -14.66 -9.79 9.15
C ARG A 69 -16.16 -9.63 9.37
N ALA A 70 -16.80 -8.64 8.74
CA ALA A 70 -18.23 -8.43 8.86
C ALA A 70 -19.04 -9.58 8.23
N LYS A 71 -18.66 -10.03 7.02
CA LYS A 71 -19.28 -11.17 6.35
C LYS A 71 -19.14 -12.47 7.15
N GLN A 72 -17.95 -12.70 7.73
CA GLN A 72 -17.71 -13.86 8.61
C GLN A 72 -18.61 -13.85 9.84
N LYS A 73 -18.66 -12.71 10.57
CA LYS A 73 -19.54 -12.56 11.75
C LYS A 73 -21.02 -12.76 11.43
N LEU A 74 -21.48 -12.27 10.28
CA LEU A 74 -22.86 -12.48 9.85
C LEU A 74 -23.15 -13.97 9.60
N ASN A 75 -22.24 -14.67 8.95
CA ASN A 75 -22.39 -16.11 8.71
C ASN A 75 -22.42 -16.90 10.03
N GLU A 76 -21.55 -16.59 10.99
CA GLU A 76 -21.56 -17.21 12.33
C GLU A 76 -22.90 -16.98 13.05
N LEU A 77 -23.44 -15.76 12.95
CA LEU A 77 -24.74 -15.43 13.53
C LEU A 77 -25.88 -16.23 12.89
N CYS A 78 -25.89 -16.36 11.56
CA CYS A 78 -26.88 -17.19 10.86
C CYS A 78 -26.80 -18.66 11.31
N GLN A 79 -25.58 -19.21 11.45
CA GLN A 79 -25.38 -20.58 11.94
C GLN A 79 -25.93 -20.76 13.35
N ASN A 80 -25.60 -19.85 14.27
CA ASN A 80 -26.07 -19.90 15.66
C ASN A 80 -27.59 -19.80 15.78
N LYS A 81 -28.23 -19.04 14.88
CA LYS A 81 -29.69 -18.86 14.84
C LYS A 81 -30.42 -19.89 13.96
N LYS A 82 -29.69 -20.85 13.35
CA LYS A 82 -30.21 -21.81 12.36
C LYS A 82 -30.94 -21.13 11.20
N TRP A 83 -30.48 -19.94 10.81
CA TRP A 83 -30.97 -19.23 9.64
C TRP A 83 -30.30 -19.75 8.37
N PRO A 84 -30.98 -19.64 7.21
CA PRO A 84 -30.35 -19.93 5.93
C PRO A 84 -29.10 -19.07 5.74
N LYS A 85 -28.15 -19.60 4.97
CA LYS A 85 -26.88 -18.91 4.68
C LYS A 85 -27.16 -17.59 3.95
N PRO A 86 -26.43 -16.52 4.27
CA PRO A 86 -26.61 -15.24 3.60
C PRO A 86 -26.17 -15.34 2.13
N GLU A 87 -26.99 -14.80 1.25
CA GLU A 87 -26.72 -14.66 -0.18
C GLU A 87 -26.32 -13.22 -0.49
N TYR A 88 -25.33 -13.03 -1.36
CA TYR A 88 -24.81 -11.71 -1.69
C TYR A 88 -24.78 -11.54 -3.21
N SER A 89 -25.28 -10.40 -3.68
CA SER A 89 -25.17 -9.96 -5.07
C SER A 89 -24.72 -8.49 -5.11
N ILE A 90 -24.04 -8.12 -6.19
CA ILE A 90 -23.65 -6.73 -6.43
C ILE A 90 -24.84 -6.08 -7.16
N ALA A 91 -25.48 -5.10 -6.50
CA ALA A 91 -26.59 -4.36 -7.12
C ALA A 91 -26.07 -3.24 -8.02
N GLU A 92 -25.03 -2.52 -7.58
CA GLU A 92 -24.43 -1.41 -8.31
C GLU A 92 -22.91 -1.35 -8.03
N GLU A 93 -22.11 -1.09 -9.05
CA GLU A 93 -20.67 -0.80 -8.93
C GLU A 93 -20.45 0.67 -9.25
N SER A 94 -19.90 1.43 -8.29
CA SER A 94 -19.69 2.88 -8.44
C SER A 94 -18.30 3.27 -7.93
N GLY A 95 -17.67 4.22 -8.62
CA GLY A 95 -16.37 4.77 -8.30
C GLY A 95 -15.47 4.99 -9.54
N PRO A 96 -14.42 5.83 -9.43
CA PRO A 96 -13.47 6.03 -10.53
C PRO A 96 -12.69 4.75 -10.84
N ALA A 97 -12.50 4.44 -12.13
CA ALA A 97 -11.81 3.22 -12.58
C ALA A 97 -10.32 3.14 -12.18
N HIS A 98 -9.70 4.25 -11.80
CA HIS A 98 -8.26 4.39 -11.52
C HIS A 98 -7.98 4.47 -10.01
N GLY A 99 -8.33 3.38 -9.33
CA GLY A 99 -7.92 3.06 -7.96
C GLY A 99 -7.63 1.56 -7.81
N LYS A 100 -7.07 0.94 -8.86
CA LYS A 100 -6.59 -0.45 -8.87
C LYS A 100 -5.07 -0.48 -8.83
#